data_AF-A0A956Z4R6-F1
#
_entry.id   AF-A0A956Z4R6-F1
#
_cell.length_a   1.000
_cell.length_b   1.000
_cell.length_c   1.000
_cell.angle_alpha   90.00
_cell.angle_beta   90.00
_cell.angle_gamma   90.00
#
_symmetry.space_group_name_H-M   'P 1'
#
loop_
_entity.id
_entity.type
_entity.pdbx_description
1 polymer ?
#
loop_
_entity_poly.entity_id
_entity_poly.type
_entity_poly.pdbx_seq_one_letter_code
_entity_poly.pdbx_strand_id
1 'polypeptide(L)'
;MDDFIQKTPGTNTPSAQDFDLLWARFEGDPAGRAVAIAKWCFAQAPHLADIVEARILAETPECPLRFMALARLALARGAAADPTWRPKNSQPSSQRVTRPAATQERLSESLEAFYARIYRVPVAIIDERQKHPVHALLEAQEGCLRVDPELGRLAIVLHQAAPFRLWLVGRELVRQTHPAGWVSRQDLRQALEQYGIKYTQRHIRRLLLEGEGVYWNCSAKRIYLRSWKHVAARLTELAGQQNVGDIIHNRPGKREQYVPVGGSLEQWEAALYAAWFSHRECPTIARETLMQLFGRDETTLRRWEQTHLEGVVQVRHNHAQCAEYAQFWNNIPAHAETYTAVTYFQKEVWLVERIRWQIANTYLVTGIRQHSRKGQSKKVRKRVNRAVGIPAEEKRGGWLRLYFDKPEQLHARLKRYRARTWDIPRLAFYVWRGEDHRQQGVFEFDDDGFVLTRAGEAAKPAQRRWARIARHVPLEV
;
A
#
# COMPACT_ATOMS: atom_id res chain seq x y z
N MET A 1 0.71 11.40 28.68
CA MET A 1 -0.67 10.98 29.03
C MET A 1 -0.73 9.46 29.20
N ASP A 2 -0.23 8.68 28.23
CA ASP A 2 -0.13 7.23 28.36
C ASP A 2 0.75 6.78 29.55
N ASP A 3 1.83 7.49 29.86
CA ASP A 3 2.71 7.18 31.00
C ASP A 3 2.08 7.36 32.40
N PHE A 4 1.03 8.19 32.53
CA PHE A 4 0.31 8.36 33.81
C PHE A 4 -0.88 7.40 33.92
N ILE A 5 -1.51 7.07 32.78
CA ILE A 5 -2.58 6.07 32.69
C ILE A 5 -2.03 4.65 32.89
N GLN A 6 -0.75 4.42 32.61
CA GLN A 6 -0.08 3.11 32.75
C GLN A 6 0.65 2.89 34.08
N LYS A 7 0.48 3.76 35.10
CA LYS A 7 0.97 3.39 36.44
C LYS A 7 0.29 2.09 36.89
N THR A 8 1.15 1.16 37.28
CA THR A 8 0.89 -0.23 37.68
C THR A 8 -0.31 -0.37 38.63
N PRO A 9 -1.10 -1.46 38.56
CA PRO A 9 -2.20 -1.73 39.47
C PRO A 9 -1.64 -2.08 40.86
N GLY A 10 -1.23 -1.04 41.60
CA GLY A 10 -1.08 -1.05 43.05
C GLY A 10 -2.37 -0.59 43.69
N THR A 11 -2.75 -1.21 44.79
CA THR A 11 -4.02 -1.18 45.54
C THR A 11 -4.55 0.18 46.03
N ASN A 12 -4.06 1.31 45.53
CA ASN A 12 -4.53 2.62 45.97
C ASN A 12 -5.67 3.10 45.07
N THR A 13 -6.90 3.03 45.58
CA THR A 13 -8.06 3.70 44.98
C THR A 13 -7.72 5.17 44.77
N PRO A 14 -7.87 5.73 43.56
CA PRO A 14 -7.52 7.13 43.32
C PRO A 14 -8.27 8.08 44.24
N SER A 15 -7.54 9.02 44.82
CA SER A 15 -8.02 10.00 45.79
C SER A 15 -8.42 11.31 45.11
N ALA A 16 -9.10 12.19 45.86
CA ALA A 16 -9.38 13.56 45.39
C ALA A 16 -8.09 14.36 45.12
N GLN A 17 -7.01 14.08 45.86
CA GLN A 17 -5.70 14.73 45.64
C GLN A 17 -5.08 14.33 44.29
N ASP A 18 -5.27 13.08 43.85
CA ASP A 18 -4.83 12.62 42.54
C ASP A 18 -5.58 13.35 41.41
N PHE A 19 -6.87 13.62 41.63
CA PHE A 19 -7.69 14.43 40.73
C PHE A 19 -7.19 15.88 40.66
N ASP A 20 -6.90 16.54 41.79
CA ASP A 20 -6.41 17.92 41.80
C ASP A 20 -5.05 18.06 41.09
N LEU A 21 -4.14 17.09 41.29
CA LEU A 21 -2.86 17.03 40.59
C LEU A 21 -3.04 16.82 39.08
N LEU A 22 -4.00 15.97 38.68
CA LEU A 22 -4.34 15.77 37.28
C LEU A 22 -4.96 17.04 36.69
N TRP A 23 -5.80 17.75 37.45
CA TRP A 23 -6.49 18.97 37.04
C TRP A 23 -5.52 20.12 36.77
N ALA A 24 -4.58 20.37 37.68
CA ALA A 24 -3.57 21.43 37.57
C ALA A 24 -2.63 21.24 36.35
N ARG A 25 -2.42 20.00 35.90
CA ARG A 25 -1.48 19.69 34.81
C ARG A 25 -1.93 20.16 33.41
N PHE A 26 -3.20 20.53 33.26
CA PHE A 26 -3.76 20.98 31.98
C PHE A 26 -4.02 22.50 31.97
N GLU A 27 -3.25 23.29 32.71
CA GLU A 27 -3.22 24.76 32.59
C GLU A 27 -3.02 25.18 31.12
N GLY A 28 -4.00 25.92 30.57
CA GLY A 28 -3.98 26.42 29.19
C GLY A 28 -4.97 25.81 28.19
N ASP A 29 -5.57 24.65 28.46
CA ASP A 29 -6.59 24.03 27.58
C ASP A 29 -7.81 23.53 28.37
N PRO A 30 -8.82 24.39 28.61
CA PRO A 30 -10.01 24.02 29.37
C PRO A 30 -10.81 22.88 28.72
N ALA A 31 -10.80 22.80 27.39
CA ALA A 31 -11.59 21.83 26.63
C ALA A 31 -10.95 20.44 26.63
N GLY A 32 -9.65 20.36 26.33
CA GLY A 32 -8.88 19.12 26.46
C GLY A 32 -8.83 18.63 27.90
N ARG A 33 -8.75 19.53 28.88
CA ARG A 33 -8.79 19.22 30.32
C ARG A 33 -10.07 18.48 30.71
N ALA A 34 -11.25 19.05 30.42
CA ALA A 34 -12.53 18.43 30.78
C ALA A 34 -12.69 17.02 30.20
N VAL A 35 -12.29 16.82 28.94
CA VAL A 35 -12.42 15.54 28.23
C VAL A 35 -11.43 14.49 28.76
N ALA A 36 -10.19 14.89 29.05
CA ALA A 36 -9.16 14.01 29.58
C ALA A 36 -9.51 13.52 30.99
N ILE A 37 -10.03 14.41 31.83
CA ILE A 37 -10.37 14.12 33.22
C ILE A 37 -11.65 13.29 33.32
N ALA A 38 -12.66 13.56 32.50
CA ALA A 38 -13.84 12.70 32.40
C ALA A 38 -13.49 11.28 31.94
N LYS A 39 -12.52 11.14 31.02
CA LYS A 39 -12.02 9.82 30.58
C LYS A 39 -11.26 9.09 31.68
N TRP A 40 -10.44 9.80 32.45
CA TRP A 40 -9.73 9.23 33.60
C TRP A 40 -10.70 8.79 34.69
N CYS A 41 -11.67 9.63 35.05
CA CYS A 41 -12.72 9.30 36.03
C CYS A 41 -13.49 8.04 35.60
N PHE A 42 -13.95 7.97 34.35
CA PHE A 42 -14.62 6.77 33.83
C PHE A 42 -13.78 5.49 33.91
N ALA A 43 -12.47 5.58 33.68
CA ALA A 43 -11.61 4.40 33.60
C ALA A 43 -11.05 3.95 34.96
N GLN A 44 -10.79 4.89 35.87
CA GLN A 44 -9.96 4.65 37.06
C GLN A 44 -10.63 5.06 38.37
N ALA A 45 -11.55 6.02 38.35
CA ALA A 45 -12.11 6.60 39.57
C ALA A 45 -13.59 6.99 39.39
N PRO A 46 -14.47 6.04 39.06
CA PRO A 46 -15.87 6.36 38.74
C PRO A 46 -16.63 6.90 39.97
N HIS A 47 -16.16 6.61 41.19
CA HIS A 47 -16.67 7.18 42.45
C HIS A 47 -16.43 8.69 42.59
N LEU A 48 -15.55 9.29 41.80
CA LEU A 48 -15.29 10.73 41.81
C LEU A 48 -16.14 11.50 40.78
N ALA A 49 -17.08 10.84 40.09
CA ALA A 49 -17.82 11.43 38.97
C ALA A 49 -18.55 12.74 39.34
N ASP A 50 -19.12 12.83 40.54
CA ASP A 50 -19.85 14.02 40.99
C ASP A 50 -18.92 15.21 41.23
N ILE A 51 -17.74 14.96 41.80
CA ILE A 51 -16.70 15.98 42.04
C ILE A 51 -16.16 16.50 40.70
N VAL A 52 -15.88 15.58 39.77
CA VAL A 52 -15.38 15.93 38.43
C VAL A 52 -16.43 16.73 37.65
N GLU A 53 -17.70 16.34 37.73
CA GLU A 53 -18.78 17.07 37.07
C GLU A 53 -18.93 18.49 37.61
N ALA A 54 -19.04 18.65 38.94
CA ALA A 54 -19.19 19.96 39.56
C ALA A 54 -18.09 20.93 39.13
N ARG A 55 -16.85 20.44 39.00
CA ARG A 55 -15.71 21.26 38.59
C ARG A 55 -15.68 21.58 37.11
N ILE A 56 -16.09 20.64 36.24
CA ILE A 56 -16.27 20.91 34.81
C ILE A 56 -17.39 21.95 34.59
N LEU A 57 -18.50 21.85 35.33
CA LEU A 57 -19.59 22.81 35.24
C LEU A 57 -19.17 24.21 35.69
N ALA A 58 -18.34 24.32 36.74
CA ALA A 58 -17.87 25.59 37.27
C ALA A 58 -16.79 26.25 36.39
N GLU A 59 -15.80 25.49 35.92
CA GLU A 59 -14.60 26.06 35.28
C GLU A 59 -14.67 26.09 33.75
N THR A 60 -15.66 25.44 33.12
CA THR A 60 -15.77 25.37 31.64
C THR A 60 -17.16 25.71 31.10
N PRO A 61 -17.78 26.85 31.48
CA PRO A 61 -19.17 27.16 31.15
C PRO A 61 -19.44 27.23 29.64
N GLU A 62 -18.50 27.75 28.85
CA GLU A 62 -18.64 27.95 27.39
C GLU A 62 -17.93 26.91 26.52
N CYS A 63 -17.46 25.80 27.11
CA CYS A 63 -16.68 24.81 26.37
C CYS A 63 -17.57 23.96 25.43
N PRO A 64 -17.33 23.92 24.10
CA PRO A 64 -18.10 23.11 23.15
C PRO A 64 -18.02 21.60 23.43
N LEU A 65 -16.95 21.15 24.10
CA LEU A 65 -16.72 19.76 24.46
C LEU A 65 -17.31 19.36 25.83
N ARG A 66 -17.93 20.31 26.54
CA ARG A 66 -18.60 20.09 27.84
C ARG A 66 -19.63 18.96 27.77
N PHE A 67 -20.44 18.91 26.71
CA PHE A 67 -21.42 17.85 26.51
C PHE A 67 -20.79 16.45 26.46
N MET A 68 -19.64 16.31 25.77
CA MET A 68 -18.93 15.03 25.68
C MET A 68 -18.33 14.61 27.01
N ALA A 69 -17.83 15.55 27.81
CA ALA A 69 -17.29 15.28 29.13
C ALA A 69 -18.41 14.83 30.10
N LEU A 70 -19.55 15.52 30.10
CA LEU A 70 -20.72 15.17 30.91
C LEU A 70 -21.31 13.81 30.51
N ALA A 71 -21.40 13.51 29.20
CA ALA A 71 -21.86 12.20 28.73
C ALA A 71 -20.98 11.05 29.23
N ARG A 72 -19.66 11.26 29.33
CA ARG A 72 -18.73 10.26 29.89
C ARG A 72 -18.87 10.11 31.40
N LEU A 73 -19.18 11.18 32.13
CA LEU A 73 -19.42 11.13 33.57
C LEU A 73 -20.74 10.43 33.89
N ALA A 74 -21.78 10.63 33.08
CA ALA A 74 -23.02 9.86 33.18
C ALA A 74 -22.77 8.35 33.01
N LEU A 75 -21.89 7.96 32.06
CA LEU A 75 -21.46 6.57 31.92
C LEU A 75 -20.61 6.08 33.10
N ALA A 76 -19.80 6.95 33.71
CA ALA A 76 -19.00 6.62 34.90
C ALA A 76 -19.88 6.36 36.11
N ARG A 77 -20.96 7.13 36.30
CA ARG A 77 -21.97 6.86 37.34
C ARG A 77 -22.65 5.51 37.14
N GLY A 78 -23.04 5.20 35.90
CA GLY A 78 -23.61 3.90 35.56
C GLY A 78 -22.66 2.75 35.89
N ALA A 79 -21.35 2.95 35.64
CA ALA A 79 -20.31 1.99 36.01
C ALA A 79 -20.07 1.89 37.53
N ALA A 80 -20.15 3.00 38.28
CA ALA A 80 -20.03 2.98 39.73
C ALA A 80 -21.22 2.29 40.42
N ALA A 81 -22.42 2.42 39.85
CA ALA A 81 -23.64 1.84 40.37
C ALA A 81 -23.77 0.32 40.07
N ASP A 82 -23.04 -0.19 39.08
CA ASP A 82 -23.04 -1.61 38.70
C ASP A 82 -21.74 -2.31 39.14
N PRO A 83 -21.74 -3.08 40.25
CA PRO A 83 -20.55 -3.77 40.74
C PRO A 83 -20.05 -4.88 39.81
N THR A 84 -20.83 -5.26 38.78
CA THR A 84 -20.45 -6.27 37.78
C THR A 84 -19.78 -5.67 36.54
N TRP A 85 -19.79 -4.34 36.41
CA TRP A 85 -19.25 -3.66 35.25
C TRP A 85 -17.72 -3.78 35.20
N ARG A 86 -17.19 -4.25 34.05
CA ARG A 86 -15.75 -4.24 33.75
C ARG A 86 -15.48 -3.60 32.39
N PRO A 87 -14.50 -2.69 32.27
CA PRO A 87 -14.17 -2.07 30.98
C PRO A 87 -13.66 -3.14 30.00
N LYS A 88 -14.17 -3.12 28.76
CA LYS A 88 -13.91 -4.09 27.67
C LYS A 88 -12.43 -4.40 27.36
N ASN A 89 -11.49 -3.64 27.91
CA ASN A 89 -10.04 -3.85 27.72
C ASN A 89 -9.43 -4.87 28.69
N SER A 90 -10.20 -5.48 29.60
CA SER A 90 -9.69 -6.42 30.61
C SER A 90 -9.92 -7.91 30.31
N GLN A 91 -10.43 -8.31 29.13
CA GLN A 91 -10.63 -9.73 28.80
C GLN A 91 -9.46 -10.32 27.98
N PRO A 92 -8.90 -11.49 28.38
CA PRO A 92 -7.92 -12.21 27.58
C PRO A 92 -8.51 -12.70 26.25
N SER A 93 -7.72 -12.65 25.19
CA SER A 93 -8.09 -12.90 23.79
C SER A 93 -8.48 -14.35 23.42
N SER A 94 -8.80 -15.22 24.38
CA SER A 94 -8.93 -16.66 24.17
C SER A 94 -10.35 -17.17 23.89
N GLN A 95 -11.39 -16.33 23.91
CA GLN A 95 -12.76 -16.78 23.60
C GLN A 95 -13.25 -16.19 22.27
N ARG A 96 -12.92 -16.86 21.16
CA ARG A 96 -13.64 -16.69 19.89
C ARG A 96 -14.82 -17.66 19.87
N VAL A 97 -16.01 -17.08 19.95
CA VAL A 97 -17.29 -17.76 19.71
C VAL A 97 -17.28 -18.37 18.30
N THR A 98 -17.46 -19.70 18.23
CA THR A 98 -17.70 -20.43 16.98
C THR A 98 -19.08 -20.06 16.42
N ARG A 99 -19.15 -19.74 15.12
CA ARG A 99 -20.42 -19.52 14.42
C ARG A 99 -21.18 -20.85 14.27
N PRO A 100 -22.51 -20.89 14.48
CA PRO A 100 -23.29 -22.11 14.31
C PRO A 100 -23.40 -22.52 12.83
N ALA A 101 -23.38 -23.84 12.59
CA ALA A 101 -23.32 -24.50 11.28
C ALA A 101 -24.50 -24.18 10.33
N ALA A 102 -25.62 -23.68 10.84
CA ALA A 102 -26.83 -23.38 10.05
C ALA A 102 -26.67 -22.26 9.00
N THR A 103 -25.55 -21.52 9.00
CA THR A 103 -25.31 -20.45 8.01
C THR A 103 -24.61 -20.96 6.73
N GLN A 104 -24.05 -22.18 6.73
CA GLN A 104 -23.30 -22.69 5.57
C GLN A 104 -24.19 -23.24 4.44
N GLU A 105 -25.38 -23.75 4.75
CA GLU A 105 -26.29 -24.32 3.72
C GLU A 105 -27.01 -23.27 2.85
N ARG A 106 -27.04 -21.99 3.25
CA ARG A 106 -27.63 -20.90 2.45
C ARG A 106 -26.73 -20.32 1.36
N LEU A 107 -25.51 -20.85 1.17
CA LEU A 107 -24.50 -20.29 0.26
C LEU A 107 -24.21 -21.17 -0.97
N SER A 108 -25.11 -22.09 -1.33
CA SER A 108 -24.96 -22.94 -2.54
C SER A 108 -25.52 -22.32 -3.82
N GLU A 109 -26.20 -21.17 -3.74
CA GLU A 109 -26.64 -20.44 -4.94
C GLU A 109 -25.39 -19.86 -5.64
N SER A 110 -25.19 -20.20 -6.92
CA SER A 110 -24.09 -19.61 -7.69
C SER A 110 -24.27 -18.09 -7.71
N LEU A 111 -23.15 -17.36 -7.73
CA LEU A 111 -23.18 -15.89 -7.78
C LEU A 111 -24.09 -15.41 -8.94
N GLU A 112 -24.03 -16.12 -10.07
CA GLU A 112 -24.84 -15.86 -11.28
C GLU A 112 -26.35 -15.98 -11.01
N ALA A 113 -26.79 -17.03 -10.31
CA ALA A 113 -28.19 -17.22 -9.95
C ALA A 113 -28.66 -16.13 -8.96
N PHE A 114 -27.82 -15.77 -8.00
CA PHE A 114 -28.10 -14.68 -7.05
C PHE A 114 -28.26 -13.32 -7.77
N TYR A 115 -27.35 -12.99 -8.70
CA TYR A 115 -27.40 -11.74 -9.47
C TYR A 115 -28.56 -11.71 -10.48
N ALA A 116 -28.81 -12.81 -11.19
CA ALA A 116 -29.94 -12.90 -12.13
C ALA A 116 -31.29 -12.72 -11.41
N ARG A 117 -31.40 -13.25 -10.18
CA ARG A 117 -32.60 -13.11 -9.33
C ARG A 117 -32.84 -11.67 -8.87
N ILE A 118 -31.79 -10.95 -8.45
CA ILE A 118 -31.92 -9.57 -7.96
C ILE A 118 -32.17 -8.60 -9.11
N TYR A 119 -31.44 -8.72 -10.21
CA TYR A 119 -31.41 -7.69 -11.24
C TYR A 119 -32.30 -8.01 -12.46
N ARG A 120 -32.91 -9.21 -12.53
CA ARG A 120 -33.80 -9.66 -13.63
C ARG A 120 -33.21 -9.50 -15.04
N VAL A 121 -31.90 -9.52 -15.16
CA VAL A 121 -31.16 -9.49 -16.43
C VAL A 121 -30.16 -10.66 -16.41
N PRO A 122 -30.03 -11.45 -17.48
CA PRO A 122 -28.99 -12.48 -17.57
C PRO A 122 -27.62 -11.82 -17.49
N VAL A 123 -26.91 -12.03 -16.38
CA VAL A 123 -25.55 -11.52 -16.20
C VAL A 123 -24.61 -12.46 -16.93
N ALA A 124 -24.20 -12.09 -18.15
CA ALA A 124 -23.03 -12.67 -18.76
C ALA A 124 -21.80 -12.17 -17.98
N ILE A 125 -21.31 -12.95 -17.03
CA ILE A 125 -19.99 -12.71 -16.44
C ILE A 125 -19.01 -12.99 -17.57
N ILE A 126 -18.55 -11.94 -18.23
CA ILE A 126 -17.44 -12.03 -19.16
C ILE A 126 -16.23 -12.44 -18.31
N ASP A 127 -15.82 -13.70 -18.40
CA ASP A 127 -14.59 -14.14 -17.78
C ASP A 127 -13.42 -13.45 -18.50
N GLU A 128 -12.97 -12.31 -17.97
CA GLU A 128 -11.83 -11.56 -18.50
C GLU A 128 -10.55 -12.41 -18.58
N ARG A 129 -10.51 -13.57 -17.91
CA ARG A 129 -9.41 -14.55 -18.05
C ARG A 129 -9.34 -15.17 -19.44
N GLN A 130 -10.41 -15.13 -20.23
CA GLN A 130 -10.45 -15.70 -21.59
C GLN A 130 -9.92 -14.76 -22.68
N LYS A 131 -9.65 -13.47 -22.38
CA LYS A 131 -9.12 -12.51 -23.37
C LYS A 131 -7.60 -12.39 -23.41
N HIS A 132 -6.87 -13.05 -22.52
CA HIS A 132 -5.41 -13.02 -22.53
C HIS A 132 -4.85 -14.34 -23.09
N PRO A 133 -3.79 -14.31 -23.92
CA PRO A 133 -3.11 -15.51 -24.38
C PRO A 133 -2.27 -16.09 -23.22
N VAL A 134 -2.95 -16.60 -22.19
CA VAL A 134 -2.33 -17.21 -21.00
C VAL A 134 -1.61 -18.51 -21.37
N HIS A 135 -1.98 -19.14 -22.49
CA HIS A 135 -1.34 -20.37 -22.98
C HIS A 135 0.10 -20.17 -23.48
N ALA A 136 0.46 -19.01 -24.05
CA ALA A 136 1.84 -18.73 -24.44
C ALA A 136 2.78 -18.45 -23.24
N LEU A 137 2.23 -18.05 -22.09
CA LEU A 137 2.96 -17.74 -20.85
C LEU A 137 3.27 -18.98 -20.00
N LEU A 138 2.54 -20.09 -20.21
CA LEU A 138 2.77 -21.36 -19.49
C LEU A 138 3.88 -22.21 -20.12
N GLU A 139 4.15 -22.03 -21.41
CA GLU A 139 5.25 -22.69 -22.13
C GLU A 139 6.61 -22.00 -21.89
N ALA A 140 6.63 -20.73 -21.47
CA ALA A 140 7.84 -19.96 -21.12
C ALA A 140 8.42 -20.25 -19.70
N GLN A 141 8.19 -21.44 -19.14
CA GLN A 141 8.79 -21.82 -17.85
C GLN A 141 10.30 -22.11 -17.94
N GLU A 142 10.78 -22.43 -19.14
CA GLU A 142 12.21 -22.61 -19.38
C GLU A 142 12.93 -21.27 -19.16
N GLY A 143 13.85 -21.28 -18.20
CA GLY A 143 14.71 -20.13 -17.95
C GLY A 143 14.25 -19.11 -16.89
N CYS A 144 13.17 -19.39 -16.14
CA CYS A 144 12.75 -18.54 -15.02
C CYS A 144 13.36 -18.98 -13.68
N LEU A 145 13.93 -18.04 -12.92
CA LEU A 145 14.48 -18.29 -11.57
C LEU A 145 13.68 -17.62 -10.46
N ARG A 146 13.81 -18.14 -9.23
CA ARG A 146 13.17 -17.55 -8.04
C ARG A 146 13.97 -16.35 -7.55
N VAL A 147 13.34 -15.18 -7.55
CA VAL A 147 13.96 -13.90 -7.20
C VAL A 147 13.11 -13.15 -6.17
N ASP A 148 13.73 -12.54 -5.17
CA ASP A 148 13.07 -11.51 -4.35
C ASP A 148 13.07 -10.19 -5.16
N PRO A 149 11.92 -9.66 -5.59
CA PRO A 149 11.89 -8.51 -6.49
C PRO A 149 12.47 -7.23 -5.88
N GLU A 150 12.37 -7.06 -4.55
CA GLU A 150 13.02 -5.93 -3.86
C GLU A 150 14.53 -6.07 -3.85
N LEU A 151 15.04 -7.31 -3.80
CA LEU A 151 16.48 -7.56 -3.92
C LEU A 151 16.99 -7.29 -5.34
N GLY A 152 16.19 -7.67 -6.34
CA GLY A 152 16.48 -7.35 -7.75
C GLY A 152 16.53 -5.85 -8.00
N ARG A 153 15.53 -5.10 -7.50
CA ARG A 153 15.52 -3.63 -7.54
C ARG A 153 16.78 -3.02 -6.91
N LEU A 154 17.19 -3.49 -5.73
CA LEU A 154 18.43 -3.03 -5.09
C LEU A 154 19.67 -3.32 -5.94
N ALA A 155 19.72 -4.48 -6.62
CA ALA A 155 20.82 -4.79 -7.52
C ALA A 155 20.86 -3.82 -8.72
N ILE A 156 19.72 -3.36 -9.25
CA ILE A 156 19.67 -2.40 -10.36
C ILE A 156 20.18 -1.03 -9.91
N VAL A 157 19.66 -0.49 -8.80
CA VAL A 157 20.01 0.85 -8.31
C VAL A 157 21.47 0.93 -7.86
N LEU A 158 22.05 -0.17 -7.39
CA LEU A 158 23.48 -0.28 -7.05
C LEU A 158 24.37 -0.62 -8.25
N HIS A 159 23.81 -0.73 -9.46
CA HIS A 159 24.51 -1.16 -10.67
C HIS A 159 25.19 -2.54 -10.55
N GLN A 160 24.62 -3.44 -9.75
CA GLN A 160 25.08 -4.81 -9.52
C GLN A 160 24.16 -5.88 -10.13
N ALA A 161 23.31 -5.53 -11.10
CA ALA A 161 22.37 -6.45 -11.73
C ALA A 161 23.06 -7.66 -12.39
N ALA A 162 24.24 -7.47 -13.01
CA ALA A 162 24.98 -8.55 -13.65
C ALA A 162 25.61 -9.55 -12.65
N PRO A 163 26.36 -9.13 -11.61
CA PRO A 163 26.78 -10.05 -10.54
C PRO A 163 25.61 -10.73 -9.84
N PHE A 164 24.51 -10.00 -9.59
CA PHE A 164 23.30 -10.58 -9.01
C PHE A 164 22.69 -11.69 -9.86
N ARG A 165 22.68 -11.53 -11.19
CA ARG A 165 22.24 -12.55 -12.15
C ARG A 165 23.08 -13.83 -12.04
N LEU A 166 24.40 -13.71 -11.98
CA LEU A 166 25.32 -14.83 -11.75
C LEU A 166 25.03 -15.55 -10.43
N TRP A 167 24.80 -14.77 -9.37
CA TRP A 167 24.48 -15.32 -8.05
C TRP A 167 23.18 -16.12 -8.07
N LEU A 168 22.14 -15.63 -8.76
CA LEU A 168 20.87 -16.35 -8.90
C LEU A 168 21.02 -17.67 -9.64
N VAL A 169 21.74 -17.68 -10.76
CA VAL A 169 22.02 -18.89 -11.55
C VAL A 169 22.81 -19.91 -10.71
N GLY A 170 23.88 -19.45 -10.04
CA GLY A 170 24.63 -20.31 -9.13
C GLY A 170 23.77 -20.86 -7.99
N ARG A 171 22.87 -20.05 -7.42
CA ARG A 171 21.97 -20.46 -6.34
C ARG A 171 20.99 -21.53 -6.81
N GLU A 172 20.53 -21.46 -8.05
CA GLU A 172 19.69 -22.50 -8.63
C GLU A 172 20.47 -23.80 -8.87
N LEU A 173 21.71 -23.72 -9.37
CA LEU A 173 22.59 -24.89 -9.48
C LEU A 173 22.78 -25.62 -8.15
N VAL A 174 23.07 -24.89 -7.07
CA VAL A 174 23.23 -25.47 -5.72
C VAL A 174 21.95 -26.15 -5.22
N ARG A 175 20.77 -25.68 -5.65
CA ARG A 175 19.49 -26.33 -5.31
C ARG A 175 19.29 -27.64 -6.07
N GLN A 176 19.81 -27.76 -7.28
CA GLN A 176 19.60 -28.90 -8.17
C GLN A 176 20.61 -30.02 -7.96
N THR A 177 21.91 -29.69 -7.80
CA THR A 177 22.98 -30.70 -7.75
C THR A 177 23.28 -31.14 -6.33
N HIS A 178 23.82 -30.26 -5.48
CA HIS A 178 24.10 -30.55 -4.07
C HIS A 178 24.13 -29.28 -3.20
N PRO A 179 23.60 -29.31 -1.96
CA PRO A 179 23.48 -28.14 -1.07
C PRO A 179 24.80 -27.70 -0.42
N ALA A 180 25.95 -28.07 -0.98
CA ALA A 180 27.28 -27.76 -0.44
C ALA A 180 27.60 -26.25 -0.43
N GLY A 181 26.74 -25.42 -1.04
CA GLY A 181 26.85 -23.96 -1.00
C GLY A 181 27.92 -23.39 -1.93
N TRP A 182 28.45 -24.20 -2.86
CA TRP A 182 29.44 -23.77 -3.85
C TRP A 182 29.14 -24.34 -5.23
N VAL A 183 29.65 -23.68 -6.27
CA VAL A 183 29.62 -24.14 -7.66
C VAL A 183 31.00 -24.07 -8.28
N SER A 184 31.30 -24.93 -9.27
CA SER A 184 32.53 -24.77 -10.06
C SER A 184 32.34 -23.64 -11.09
N ARG A 185 33.45 -23.06 -11.55
CA ARG A 185 33.41 -22.02 -12.60
C ARG A 185 32.88 -22.57 -13.93
N GLN A 186 33.15 -23.84 -14.22
CA GLN A 186 32.71 -24.50 -15.44
C GLN A 186 31.20 -24.75 -15.41
N ASP A 187 30.67 -25.26 -14.29
CA ASP A 187 29.23 -25.50 -14.14
C ASP A 187 28.44 -24.20 -14.21
N LEU A 188 28.94 -23.15 -13.56
CA LEU A 188 28.31 -21.82 -13.64
C LEU A 188 28.27 -21.32 -15.09
N ARG A 189 29.36 -21.47 -15.84
CA ARG A 189 29.40 -21.08 -17.25
C ARG A 189 28.39 -21.86 -18.09
N GLN A 190 28.37 -23.19 -17.95
CA GLN A 190 27.45 -24.04 -18.69
C GLN A 190 25.99 -23.68 -18.37
N ALA A 191 25.68 -23.41 -17.11
CA ALA A 191 24.34 -22.99 -16.71
C ALA A 191 23.97 -21.62 -17.30
N LEU A 192 24.89 -20.64 -17.29
CA LEU A 192 24.65 -19.34 -17.93
C LEU A 192 24.29 -19.54 -19.42
N GLU A 193 25.02 -20.39 -20.14
CA GLU A 193 24.75 -20.72 -21.54
C GLU A 193 23.37 -21.39 -21.70
N GLN A 194 22.99 -22.32 -20.82
CA GLN A 194 21.65 -22.95 -20.81
C GLN A 194 20.52 -21.93 -20.59
N TYR A 195 20.73 -20.92 -19.77
CA TYR A 195 19.78 -19.83 -19.56
C TYR A 195 19.80 -18.78 -20.70
N GLY A 196 20.56 -18.98 -21.77
CA GLY A 196 20.69 -18.04 -22.89
C GLY A 196 21.48 -16.78 -22.54
N ILE A 197 22.37 -16.85 -21.53
CA ILE A 197 23.19 -15.74 -21.07
C ILE A 197 24.58 -15.86 -21.69
N LYS A 198 24.84 -15.03 -22.71
CA LYS A 198 26.11 -15.06 -23.46
C LYS A 198 27.13 -14.11 -22.83
N TYR A 199 28.01 -14.62 -21.98
CA TYR A 199 29.15 -13.88 -21.43
C TYR A 199 30.49 -14.49 -21.85
N THR A 200 31.45 -13.62 -22.19
CA THR A 200 32.84 -14.05 -22.45
C THR A 200 33.51 -14.48 -21.14
N GLN A 201 34.53 -15.33 -21.22
CA GLN A 201 35.31 -15.74 -20.06
C GLN A 201 35.92 -14.55 -19.31
N ARG A 202 36.42 -13.55 -20.04
CA ARG A 202 36.94 -12.30 -19.46
C ARG A 202 35.85 -11.55 -18.68
N HIS A 203 34.65 -11.46 -19.24
CA HIS A 203 33.53 -10.79 -18.59
C HIS A 203 33.11 -11.54 -17.32
N ILE A 204 32.98 -12.87 -17.36
CA ILE A 204 32.66 -13.68 -16.18
C ILE A 204 33.71 -13.48 -15.08
N ARG A 205 35.01 -13.53 -15.41
CA ARG A 205 36.09 -13.30 -14.43
C ARG A 205 35.97 -11.91 -13.79
N ARG A 206 35.69 -10.88 -14.58
CA ARG A 206 35.47 -9.52 -14.08
C ARG A 206 34.28 -9.46 -13.13
N LEU A 207 33.13 -10.01 -13.54
CA LEU A 207 31.93 -10.05 -12.68
C LEU A 207 32.19 -10.82 -11.38
N LEU A 208 32.94 -11.93 -11.43
CA LEU A 208 33.32 -12.71 -10.25
C LEU A 208 34.17 -11.89 -9.26
N LEU A 209 35.06 -11.02 -9.76
CA LEU A 209 35.81 -10.08 -8.91
C LEU A 209 34.89 -9.00 -8.33
N GLU A 210 34.01 -8.42 -9.15
CA GLU A 210 33.06 -7.38 -8.73
C GLU A 210 32.09 -7.87 -7.64
N GLY A 211 31.67 -9.14 -7.68
CA GLY A 211 30.73 -9.72 -6.72
C GLY A 211 31.36 -10.37 -5.48
N GLU A 212 32.69 -10.39 -5.37
CA GLU A 212 33.42 -10.97 -4.25
C GLU A 212 33.05 -10.26 -2.92
N GLY A 213 32.85 -11.03 -1.86
CA GLY A 213 32.47 -10.53 -0.53
C GLY A 213 30.99 -10.12 -0.40
N VAL A 214 30.28 -9.87 -1.50
CA VAL A 214 28.84 -9.56 -1.52
C VAL A 214 28.02 -10.81 -1.84
N TYR A 215 28.25 -11.38 -3.02
CA TYR A 215 27.46 -12.49 -3.55
C TYR A 215 28.10 -13.85 -3.32
N TRP A 216 29.43 -13.90 -3.30
CA TRP A 216 30.20 -15.12 -3.11
C TRP A 216 31.57 -14.82 -2.50
N ASN A 217 32.29 -15.89 -2.15
CA ASN A 217 33.75 -15.85 -2.06
C ASN A 217 34.34 -16.82 -3.07
N CYS A 218 35.41 -16.43 -3.74
CA CYS A 218 36.07 -17.23 -4.76
C CYS A 218 37.33 -17.91 -4.21
N SER A 219 37.49 -19.20 -4.50
CA SER A 219 38.77 -19.89 -4.45
C SER A 219 39.29 -20.16 -5.88
N ALA A 220 40.45 -20.80 -6.00
CA ALA A 220 41.03 -21.15 -7.30
C ALA A 220 40.07 -21.98 -8.18
N LYS A 221 39.29 -22.88 -7.57
CA LYS A 221 38.42 -23.84 -8.27
C LYS A 221 36.93 -23.70 -7.98
N ARG A 222 36.55 -23.04 -6.88
CA ARG A 222 35.17 -23.03 -6.37
C ARG A 222 34.67 -21.62 -6.11
N ILE A 223 33.38 -21.40 -6.30
CA ILE A 223 32.66 -20.16 -5.97
C ILE A 223 31.71 -20.50 -4.83
N TYR A 224 31.98 -20.00 -3.63
CA TYR A 224 31.16 -20.23 -2.43
C TYR A 224 30.07 -19.16 -2.35
N LEU A 225 28.82 -19.54 -2.62
CA LEU A 225 27.70 -18.61 -2.70
C LEU A 225 27.26 -18.16 -1.31
N ARG A 226 27.04 -16.85 -1.16
CA ARG A 226 26.45 -16.29 0.05
C ARG A 226 24.95 -16.56 0.07
N SER A 227 24.43 -16.82 1.27
CA SER A 227 22.98 -17.05 1.46
C SER A 227 22.15 -15.81 1.13
N TRP A 228 20.90 -15.99 0.71
CA TRP A 228 19.93 -14.91 0.42
C TRP A 228 19.84 -13.86 1.54
N LYS A 229 19.78 -14.29 2.80
CA LYS A 229 19.76 -13.39 3.97
C LYS A 229 20.99 -12.46 4.02
N HIS A 230 22.16 -12.97 3.62
CA HIS A 230 23.42 -12.22 3.67
C HIS A 230 23.47 -11.20 2.55
N VAL A 231 23.19 -11.64 1.31
CA VAL A 231 23.13 -10.76 0.14
C VAL A 231 22.11 -9.64 0.36
N ALA A 232 20.91 -9.96 0.86
CA ALA A 232 19.89 -8.95 1.12
C ALA A 232 20.30 -7.92 2.17
N ALA A 233 20.92 -8.35 3.27
CA ALA A 233 21.44 -7.42 4.27
C ALA A 233 22.54 -6.54 3.68
N ARG A 234 23.50 -7.14 2.95
CA ARG A 234 24.64 -6.42 2.38
C ARG A 234 24.22 -5.39 1.33
N LEU A 235 23.33 -5.75 0.40
CA LEU A 235 22.81 -4.78 -0.58
C LEU A 235 22.00 -3.67 0.09
N THR A 236 21.26 -3.96 1.16
CA THR A 236 20.54 -2.92 1.90
C THR A 236 21.52 -1.97 2.60
N GLU A 237 22.58 -2.48 3.23
CA GLU A 237 23.64 -1.67 3.83
C GLU A 237 24.31 -0.75 2.80
N LEU A 238 24.70 -1.30 1.65
CA LEU A 238 25.31 -0.54 0.56
C LEU A 238 24.37 0.56 0.04
N ALA A 239 23.09 0.23 -0.19
CA ALA A 239 22.10 1.21 -0.61
C ALA A 239 21.87 2.31 0.45
N GLY A 240 21.90 1.95 1.73
CA GLY A 240 21.84 2.92 2.83
C GLY A 240 23.06 3.84 2.88
N GLN A 241 24.26 3.30 2.66
CA GLN A 241 25.50 4.09 2.60
C GLN A 241 25.52 5.06 1.43
N GLN A 242 24.96 4.67 0.27
CA GLN A 242 24.84 5.52 -0.91
C GLN A 242 23.58 6.41 -0.90
N ASN A 243 22.70 6.25 0.09
CA ASN A 243 21.40 6.92 0.18
C ASN A 243 20.53 6.76 -1.09
N VAL A 244 20.48 5.54 -1.63
CA VAL A 244 19.72 5.22 -2.86
C VAL A 244 18.59 4.21 -2.63
N GLY A 245 17.58 4.25 -3.51
CA GLY A 245 16.58 3.19 -3.61
C GLY A 245 15.60 3.11 -2.43
N ASP A 246 15.37 4.19 -1.67
CA ASP A 246 14.39 4.31 -0.59
C ASP A 246 14.25 3.04 0.29
N ILE A 247 15.34 2.70 0.97
CA ILE A 247 15.45 1.50 1.81
C ILE A 247 14.53 1.52 3.03
N ILE A 248 13.96 2.67 3.41
CA ILE A 248 13.07 2.76 4.57
C ILE A 248 11.73 2.08 4.24
N HIS A 249 11.18 2.38 3.08
CA HIS A 249 9.89 1.87 2.64
C HIS A 249 10.01 0.58 1.80
N ASN A 250 11.14 0.37 1.11
CA ASN A 250 11.30 -0.69 0.10
C ASN A 250 12.40 -1.68 0.49
N ARG A 251 12.05 -2.61 1.39
CA ARG A 251 12.98 -3.57 1.99
C ARG A 251 12.79 -5.00 1.47
N PRO A 252 13.88 -5.74 1.20
CA PRO A 252 13.82 -7.17 0.89
C PRO A 252 13.20 -8.03 2.00
N GLY A 253 12.93 -9.29 1.67
CA GLY A 253 12.33 -10.26 2.58
C GLY A 253 10.83 -10.44 2.32
N LYS A 254 10.44 -10.49 1.05
CA LYS A 254 9.07 -10.75 0.60
C LYS A 254 9.00 -12.09 -0.14
N ARG A 255 7.85 -12.40 -0.74
CA ARG A 255 7.66 -13.67 -1.44
C ARG A 255 8.41 -13.61 -2.78
N GLU A 256 9.23 -14.62 -3.06
CA GLU A 256 9.98 -14.71 -4.31
C GLU A 256 9.02 -14.85 -5.51
N GLN A 257 9.44 -14.39 -6.68
CA GLN A 257 8.74 -14.50 -7.95
C GLN A 257 9.61 -15.25 -8.97
N TYR A 258 8.97 -15.84 -9.97
CA TYR A 258 9.66 -16.46 -11.09
C TYR A 258 9.90 -15.39 -12.16
N VAL A 259 11.18 -15.10 -12.41
CA VAL A 259 11.61 -14.03 -13.32
C VAL A 259 12.52 -14.65 -14.39
N PRO A 260 12.31 -14.36 -15.68
CA PRO A 260 13.20 -14.83 -16.74
C PRO A 260 14.60 -14.25 -16.54
N VAL A 261 15.62 -15.11 -16.56
CA VAL A 261 17.02 -14.69 -16.37
C VAL A 261 17.82 -14.67 -17.65
N GLY A 262 17.24 -14.98 -18.81
CA GLY A 262 17.92 -14.99 -20.12
C GLY A 262 18.01 -13.62 -20.80
N GLY A 263 18.68 -13.55 -21.96
CA GLY A 263 18.77 -12.34 -22.77
C GLY A 263 19.87 -11.34 -22.37
N SER A 264 19.76 -10.09 -22.85
CA SER A 264 20.69 -9.00 -22.54
C SER A 264 20.64 -8.60 -21.06
N LEU A 265 21.62 -7.80 -20.59
CA LEU A 265 21.57 -7.26 -19.23
C LEU A 265 20.36 -6.34 -19.04
N GLU A 266 20.02 -5.57 -20.07
CA GLU A 266 18.88 -4.66 -20.03
C GLU A 266 17.54 -5.41 -19.95
N GLN A 267 17.37 -6.49 -20.72
CA GLN A 267 16.20 -7.36 -20.63
C GLN A 267 16.06 -7.97 -19.23
N TRP A 268 17.19 -8.33 -18.60
CA TRP A 268 17.21 -8.80 -17.22
C TRP A 268 16.77 -7.72 -16.23
N GLU A 269 17.27 -6.49 -16.35
CA GLU A 269 16.84 -5.37 -15.50
C GLU A 269 15.34 -5.06 -15.69
N ALA A 270 14.86 -5.07 -16.93
CA ALA A 270 13.44 -4.89 -17.25
C ALA A 270 12.56 -6.00 -16.63
N ALA A 271 13.00 -7.26 -16.68
CA ALA A 271 12.27 -8.37 -16.07
C ALA A 271 12.17 -8.22 -14.54
N LEU A 272 13.24 -7.77 -13.89
CA LEU A 272 13.24 -7.44 -12.46
C LEU A 272 12.31 -6.26 -12.13
N TYR A 273 12.27 -5.24 -12.99
CA TYR A 273 11.35 -4.10 -12.88
C TYR A 273 9.88 -4.54 -12.95
N ALA A 274 9.51 -5.39 -13.91
CA ALA A 274 8.17 -5.95 -13.98
C ALA A 274 7.81 -6.83 -12.76
N ALA A 275 8.76 -7.65 -12.29
CA ALA A 275 8.59 -8.47 -11.10
C ALA A 275 8.30 -7.60 -9.86
N TRP A 276 8.97 -6.45 -9.74
CA TRP A 276 8.72 -5.53 -8.64
C TRP A 276 7.28 -5.01 -8.62
N PHE A 277 6.70 -4.65 -9.77
CA PHE A 277 5.30 -4.24 -9.85
C PHE A 277 4.33 -5.37 -9.51
N SER A 278 4.57 -6.58 -10.04
CA SER A 278 3.76 -7.77 -9.69
C SER A 278 3.79 -8.01 -8.18
N HIS A 279 4.96 -7.85 -7.55
CA HIS A 279 5.09 -8.01 -6.09
C HIS A 279 4.29 -6.96 -5.32
N ARG A 280 4.24 -5.74 -5.85
CA ARG A 280 3.54 -4.59 -5.26
C ARG A 280 2.05 -4.53 -5.62
N GLU A 281 1.51 -5.58 -6.22
CA GLU A 281 0.09 -5.69 -6.58
C GLU A 281 -0.33 -4.57 -7.54
N CYS A 282 0.47 -4.35 -8.59
CA CYS A 282 0.20 -3.36 -9.64
C CYS A 282 0.01 -1.92 -9.11
N PRO A 283 1.07 -1.34 -8.52
CA PRO A 283 0.95 -0.08 -7.79
C PRO A 283 0.63 1.10 -8.71
N THR A 284 -0.04 2.11 -8.14
CA THR A 284 -0.13 3.45 -8.72
C THR A 284 1.02 4.28 -8.16
N ILE A 285 1.97 4.66 -9.02
CA ILE A 285 3.25 5.26 -8.62
C ILE A 285 3.75 6.24 -9.68
N ALA A 286 4.32 7.36 -9.23
CA ALA A 286 4.89 8.37 -10.09
C ALA A 286 6.19 7.87 -10.74
N ARG A 287 6.46 8.35 -11.96
CA ARG A 287 7.63 7.94 -12.73
C ARG A 287 8.92 8.40 -12.08
N GLU A 288 8.93 9.61 -11.53
CA GLU A 288 10.04 10.20 -10.80
C GLU A 288 10.43 9.31 -9.60
N THR A 289 9.43 8.75 -8.91
CA THR A 289 9.66 7.79 -7.82
C THR A 289 10.27 6.50 -8.35
N LEU A 290 9.83 5.99 -9.50
CA LEU A 290 10.44 4.81 -10.11
C LEU A 290 11.89 5.06 -10.53
N MET A 291 12.20 6.24 -11.07
CA MET A 291 13.58 6.65 -11.39
C MET A 291 14.46 6.61 -10.14
N GLN A 292 13.98 7.14 -9.00
CA GLN A 292 14.69 7.08 -7.72
C GLN A 292 14.85 5.65 -7.18
N LEU A 293 13.82 4.81 -7.34
CA LEU A 293 13.80 3.44 -6.83
C LEU A 293 14.76 2.51 -7.60
N PHE A 294 14.90 2.72 -8.90
CA PHE A 294 15.69 1.87 -9.80
C PHE A 294 17.02 2.51 -10.22
N GLY A 295 17.23 3.81 -9.99
CA GLY A 295 18.44 4.51 -10.43
C GLY A 295 18.59 4.52 -11.95
N ARG A 296 17.48 4.72 -12.65
CA ARG A 296 17.42 4.80 -14.12
C ARG A 296 16.67 6.05 -14.53
N ASP A 297 17.04 6.60 -15.68
CA ASP A 297 16.34 7.74 -16.25
C ASP A 297 14.98 7.35 -16.83
N GLU A 298 14.17 8.36 -17.11
CA GLU A 298 12.85 8.16 -17.70
C GLU A 298 12.92 7.45 -19.06
N THR A 299 13.89 7.78 -19.90
CA THR A 299 14.06 7.20 -21.24
C THR A 299 14.28 5.70 -21.17
N THR A 300 15.12 5.25 -20.23
CA THR A 300 15.41 3.82 -20.01
C THR A 300 14.17 3.09 -19.52
N LEU A 301 13.43 3.67 -18.55
CA LEU A 301 12.19 3.04 -18.07
C LEU A 301 11.13 2.94 -19.18
N ARG A 302 10.96 3.99 -20.01
CA ARG A 302 10.07 3.95 -21.19
C ARG A 302 10.50 2.86 -22.16
N ARG A 303 11.80 2.75 -22.44
CA ARG A 303 12.33 1.71 -23.33
C ARG A 303 12.08 0.31 -22.78
N TRP A 304 12.23 0.09 -21.48
CA TRP A 304 11.89 -1.19 -20.85
C TRP A 304 10.41 -1.53 -21.05
N GLU A 305 9.53 -0.58 -20.74
CA GLU A 305 8.07 -0.71 -20.85
C GLU A 305 7.63 -0.99 -22.30
N GLN A 306 8.22 -0.31 -23.27
CA GLN A 306 7.80 -0.38 -24.68
C GLN A 306 8.46 -1.51 -25.47
N THR A 307 9.73 -1.83 -25.21
CA THR A 307 10.53 -2.72 -26.06
C THR A 307 10.82 -4.08 -25.42
N HIS A 308 10.92 -4.15 -24.09
CA HIS A 308 11.30 -5.39 -23.39
C HIS A 308 10.14 -6.03 -22.62
N LEU A 309 9.11 -5.25 -22.31
CA LEU A 309 7.98 -5.66 -21.47
C LEU A 309 6.64 -5.53 -22.19
N GLU A 310 6.67 -5.45 -23.52
CA GLU A 310 5.45 -5.45 -24.34
C GLU A 310 4.60 -6.69 -24.02
N GLY A 311 3.32 -6.48 -23.72
CA GLY A 311 2.39 -7.53 -23.29
C GLY A 311 2.57 -8.03 -21.85
N VAL A 312 3.66 -7.68 -21.17
CA VAL A 312 3.93 -8.04 -19.76
C VAL A 312 3.52 -6.91 -18.82
N VAL A 313 3.87 -5.67 -19.17
CA VAL A 313 3.53 -4.46 -18.39
C VAL A 313 2.66 -3.54 -19.24
N GLN A 314 1.44 -3.29 -18.78
CA GLN A 314 0.56 -2.27 -19.34
C GLN A 314 0.57 -1.04 -18.42
N VAL A 315 1.00 0.10 -18.98
CA VAL A 315 0.98 1.38 -18.26
C VAL A 315 -0.37 2.03 -18.49
N ARG A 316 -1.16 2.18 -17.42
CA ARG A 316 -2.42 2.92 -17.45
C ARG A 316 -2.21 4.34 -16.95
N HIS A 317 -2.47 5.30 -17.83
CA HIS A 317 -2.46 6.72 -17.48
C HIS A 317 -3.67 7.05 -16.62
N ASN A 318 -3.44 7.78 -15.54
CA ASN A 318 -4.49 8.12 -14.59
C ASN A 318 -4.70 9.63 -14.51
N HIS A 319 -5.95 10.00 -14.31
CA HIS A 319 -6.37 11.36 -14.03
C HIS A 319 -7.17 11.40 -12.75
N ALA A 320 -7.02 12.49 -12.01
CA ALA A 320 -7.92 12.84 -10.93
C ALA A 320 -8.99 13.81 -11.45
N GLN A 321 -10.17 13.74 -10.83
CA GLN A 321 -11.27 14.66 -11.00
C GLN A 321 -11.72 15.16 -9.63
N CYS A 322 -12.14 16.41 -9.57
CA CYS A 322 -12.69 17.01 -8.36
C CYS A 322 -14.00 17.70 -8.69
N ALA A 323 -15.08 17.27 -8.04
CA ALA A 323 -16.40 17.91 -8.16
C ALA A 323 -16.45 19.22 -7.36
N GLU A 324 -15.90 19.22 -6.14
CA GLU A 324 -15.98 20.33 -5.19
C GLU A 324 -14.68 21.14 -5.15
N TYR A 325 -14.21 21.58 -6.31
CA TYR A 325 -12.88 22.19 -6.43
C TYR A 325 -12.66 23.42 -5.56
N ALA A 326 -13.72 24.18 -5.25
CA ALA A 326 -13.65 25.34 -4.36
C ALA A 326 -13.21 24.97 -2.93
N GLN A 327 -13.61 23.80 -2.45
CA GLN A 327 -13.24 23.33 -1.10
C GLN A 327 -11.81 22.81 -1.04
N PHE A 328 -11.29 22.33 -2.17
CA PHE A 328 -9.99 21.67 -2.26
C PHE A 328 -8.96 22.49 -3.04
N TRP A 329 -9.22 23.77 -3.28
CA TRP A 329 -8.39 24.65 -4.12
C TRP A 329 -6.89 24.56 -3.80
N ASN A 330 -6.53 24.54 -2.50
CA ASN A 330 -5.14 24.46 -2.05
C ASN A 330 -4.45 23.13 -2.39
N ASN A 331 -5.20 22.09 -2.73
CA ASN A 331 -4.69 20.75 -3.04
C ASN A 331 -4.69 20.45 -4.55
N ILE A 332 -5.26 21.35 -5.36
CA ILE A 332 -5.33 21.21 -6.81
C ILE A 332 -4.03 21.73 -7.42
N PRO A 333 -3.36 20.95 -8.28
CA PRO A 333 -2.10 21.38 -8.86
C PRO A 333 -2.33 22.48 -9.92
N ALA A 334 -1.31 23.33 -10.11
CA ALA A 334 -1.36 24.45 -11.06
C ALA A 334 -1.61 24.03 -12.52
N HIS A 335 -1.29 22.78 -12.88
CA HIS A 335 -1.51 22.24 -14.23
C HIS A 335 -2.91 21.63 -14.43
N ALA A 336 -3.82 21.77 -13.45
CA ALA A 336 -5.16 21.24 -13.58
C ALA A 336 -5.98 22.01 -14.63
N GLU A 337 -6.87 21.29 -15.32
CA GLU A 337 -7.73 21.80 -16.38
C GLU A 337 -9.19 21.80 -15.93
N THR A 338 -9.95 22.85 -16.27
CA THR A 338 -11.40 22.84 -16.11
C THR A 338 -12.07 22.12 -17.28
N TYR A 339 -13.17 21.42 -16.99
CA TYR A 339 -14.01 20.79 -18.02
C TYR A 339 -15.49 20.84 -17.62
N THR A 340 -16.38 20.82 -18.61
CA THR A 340 -17.83 20.76 -18.38
C THR A 340 -18.29 19.32 -18.41
N ALA A 341 -18.69 18.79 -17.27
CA ALA A 341 -19.32 17.48 -17.13
C ALA A 341 -20.82 17.57 -17.45
N VAL A 342 -21.35 16.49 -18.03
CA VAL A 342 -22.79 16.32 -18.19
C VAL A 342 -23.25 15.29 -17.19
N THR A 343 -24.00 15.75 -16.20
CA THR A 343 -24.56 14.91 -15.14
C THR A 343 -26.06 14.73 -15.35
N TYR A 344 -26.59 13.66 -14.80
CA TYR A 344 -28.02 13.35 -14.87
C TYR A 344 -28.53 13.21 -13.46
N PHE A 345 -29.48 14.07 -13.08
CA PHE A 345 -30.15 14.03 -11.79
C PHE A 345 -31.66 14.07 -12.03
N GLN A 346 -32.40 13.10 -11.48
CA GLN A 346 -33.86 13.01 -11.64
C GLN A 346 -34.36 13.09 -13.10
N LYS A 347 -33.61 12.51 -14.05
CA LYS A 347 -33.84 12.55 -15.52
C LYS A 347 -33.57 13.90 -16.20
N GLU A 348 -33.18 14.92 -15.46
CA GLU A 348 -32.73 16.19 -16.01
C GLU A 348 -31.23 16.17 -16.30
N VAL A 349 -30.84 16.90 -17.33
CA VAL A 349 -29.45 17.04 -17.76
C VAL A 349 -28.87 18.32 -17.16
N TRP A 350 -27.83 18.16 -16.35
CA TRP A 350 -27.14 19.27 -15.72
C TRP A 350 -25.74 19.42 -16.30
N LEU A 351 -25.32 20.65 -16.55
CA LEU A 351 -23.96 20.99 -16.92
C LEU A 351 -23.23 21.48 -15.68
N VAL A 352 -22.17 20.78 -15.28
CA VAL A 352 -21.42 21.11 -14.08
C VAL A 352 -19.96 21.30 -14.45
N GLU A 353 -19.38 22.43 -14.04
CA GLU A 353 -17.94 22.66 -14.20
C GLU A 353 -17.16 21.86 -13.16
N ARG A 354 -16.09 21.20 -13.59
CA ARG A 354 -15.23 20.36 -12.76
C ARG A 354 -13.78 20.57 -13.13
N ILE A 355 -12.88 20.16 -12.23
CA ILE A 355 -11.44 20.22 -12.46
C ILE A 355 -10.89 18.80 -12.61
N ARG A 356 -9.94 18.62 -13.53
CA ARG A 356 -9.19 17.38 -13.73
C ARG A 356 -7.70 17.63 -13.86
N TRP A 357 -6.87 16.67 -13.49
CA TRP A 357 -5.41 16.74 -13.68
C TRP A 357 -4.80 15.35 -13.80
N GLN A 358 -3.60 15.27 -14.35
CA GLN A 358 -2.87 14.01 -14.45
C GLN A 358 -2.29 13.61 -13.09
N ILE A 359 -2.38 12.33 -12.75
CA ILE A 359 -1.75 11.77 -11.55
C ILE A 359 -0.84 10.60 -11.92
N ALA A 360 -0.18 10.03 -10.92
CA ALA A 360 0.66 8.84 -11.06
C ALA A 360 -0.02 7.72 -11.86
N ASN A 361 0.73 7.04 -12.72
CA ASN A 361 0.22 5.94 -13.55
C ASN A 361 0.04 4.66 -12.72
N THR A 362 -0.85 3.78 -13.15
CA THR A 362 -0.96 2.41 -12.63
C THR A 362 -0.20 1.47 -13.56
N TYR A 363 0.64 0.62 -12.99
CA TYR A 363 1.43 -0.36 -13.73
C TYR A 363 0.83 -1.75 -13.58
N LEU A 364 0.10 -2.20 -14.59
CA LEU A 364 -0.58 -3.50 -14.60
C LEU A 364 0.36 -4.57 -15.14
N VAL A 365 0.58 -5.63 -14.39
CA VAL A 365 1.53 -6.69 -14.77
C VAL A 365 0.82 -8.04 -14.88
N THR A 366 1.09 -8.74 -15.97
CA THR A 366 0.60 -10.10 -16.24
C THR A 366 1.79 -11.06 -16.40
N GLY A 367 1.52 -12.37 -16.39
CA GLY A 367 2.54 -13.39 -16.70
C GLY A 367 3.60 -13.68 -15.63
N ILE A 368 3.78 -12.83 -14.62
CA ILE A 368 4.77 -13.08 -13.55
C ILE A 368 4.16 -13.90 -12.42
N ARG A 369 4.66 -15.13 -12.27
CA ARG A 369 4.19 -16.04 -11.22
C ARG A 369 4.87 -15.76 -9.88
N GLN A 370 4.07 -15.60 -8.84
CA GLN A 370 4.56 -15.60 -7.47
C GLN A 370 4.85 -17.04 -6.99
N HIS A 371 5.97 -17.27 -6.31
CA HIS A 371 6.23 -18.54 -5.65
C HIS A 371 5.14 -18.81 -4.62
N SER A 372 4.70 -20.06 -4.41
CA SER A 372 3.58 -20.36 -3.49
C SER A 372 3.93 -20.13 -2.01
N ARG A 373 5.15 -20.53 -1.62
CA ARG A 373 5.64 -20.45 -0.23
C ARG A 373 6.45 -19.19 0.02
N LYS A 374 6.36 -18.64 1.25
CA LYS A 374 7.16 -17.49 1.70
C LYS A 374 8.61 -17.84 2.04
N GLY A 375 8.95 -19.10 2.25
CA GLY A 375 10.32 -19.56 2.50
C GLY A 375 11.03 -18.80 3.62
N GLN A 376 12.28 -18.38 3.35
CA GLN A 376 13.11 -17.65 4.32
C GLN A 376 12.86 -16.14 4.40
N SER A 377 11.83 -15.61 3.73
CA SER A 377 11.51 -14.17 3.68
C SER A 377 11.47 -13.49 5.05
N LYS A 378 10.86 -14.13 6.06
CA LYS A 378 10.84 -13.59 7.45
C LYS A 378 12.24 -13.48 8.06
N LYS A 379 13.11 -14.47 7.83
CA LYS A 379 14.51 -14.46 8.31
C LYS A 379 15.32 -13.39 7.59
N VAL A 380 15.09 -13.21 6.29
CA VAL A 380 15.69 -12.15 5.49
C VAL A 380 15.27 -10.78 6.00
N ARG A 381 13.96 -10.53 6.16
CA ARG A 381 13.43 -9.26 6.67
C ARG A 381 13.98 -8.91 8.05
N LYS A 382 14.06 -9.88 8.97
CA LYS A 382 14.65 -9.68 10.30
C LYS A 382 16.10 -9.21 10.21
N ARG A 383 16.89 -9.81 9.31
CA ARG A 383 18.30 -9.45 9.12
C ARG A 383 18.48 -8.08 8.45
N VAL A 384 17.69 -7.80 7.41
CA VAL A 384 17.64 -6.49 6.73
C VAL A 384 17.31 -5.38 7.72
N ASN A 385 16.25 -5.56 8.51
CA ASN A 385 15.82 -4.58 9.51
C ASN A 385 16.92 -4.29 10.55
N ARG A 386 17.63 -5.33 11.03
CA ARG A 386 18.77 -5.16 11.93
C ARG A 386 19.90 -4.35 11.29
N ALA A 387 20.15 -4.53 10.00
CA ALA A 387 21.22 -3.83 9.29
C ALA A 387 20.95 -2.33 9.12
N VAL A 388 19.68 -1.92 9.05
CA VAL A 388 19.26 -0.51 8.90
C VAL A 388 18.79 0.13 10.20
N GLY A 389 18.95 -0.53 11.35
CA GLY A 389 18.54 0.00 12.65
C GLY A 389 17.03 0.15 12.85
N ILE A 390 16.19 -0.41 11.96
CA ILE A 390 14.73 -0.35 12.10
C ILE A 390 14.26 -1.56 12.91
N PRO A 391 13.56 -1.38 14.05
CA PRO A 391 13.07 -2.51 14.84
C PRO A 391 12.20 -3.45 13.99
N ALA A 392 12.37 -4.76 14.14
CA ALA A 392 11.64 -5.73 13.32
C ALA A 392 10.11 -5.71 13.56
N GLU A 393 9.70 -5.17 14.70
CA GLU A 393 8.32 -5.06 15.16
C GLU A 393 7.63 -3.79 14.65
N GLU A 394 8.41 -2.76 14.31
CA GLU A 394 7.91 -1.61 13.60
C GLU A 394 7.52 -2.03 12.18
N LYS A 395 6.24 -2.41 12.04
CA LYS A 395 5.54 -2.48 10.75
C LYS A 395 5.34 -1.08 10.13
N ARG A 396 6.14 -0.08 10.54
CA ARG A 396 6.25 1.21 9.88
C ARG A 396 6.93 0.98 8.54
N GLY A 397 6.34 1.51 7.47
CA GLY A 397 6.81 1.30 6.10
C GLY A 397 5.73 0.94 5.09
N GLY A 398 4.47 1.29 5.34
CA GLY A 398 3.53 1.52 4.26
C GLY A 398 3.43 3.02 4.05
N TRP A 399 3.55 3.49 2.82
CA TRP A 399 3.12 4.84 2.47
C TRP A 399 1.67 5.04 2.97
N LEU A 400 1.30 6.27 3.33
CA LEU A 400 -0.12 6.60 3.44
C LEU A 400 -0.76 6.15 2.12
N ARG A 401 -1.67 5.17 2.16
CA ARG A 401 -2.34 4.73 0.93
C ARG A 401 -3.19 5.91 0.50
N LEU A 402 -2.79 6.55 -0.59
CA LEU A 402 -3.51 7.68 -1.18
C LEU A 402 -4.60 7.19 -2.14
N TYR A 403 -4.35 6.07 -2.84
CA TYR A 403 -5.24 5.53 -3.87
C TYR A 403 -6.06 4.36 -3.34
N PHE A 404 -7.38 4.42 -3.51
CA PHE A 404 -8.35 3.40 -3.08
C PHE A 404 -9.14 2.90 -4.26
N ASP A 405 -9.27 1.59 -4.40
CA ASP A 405 -10.04 0.99 -5.49
C ASP A 405 -11.55 1.10 -5.26
N LYS A 406 -11.94 1.32 -4.00
CA LYS A 406 -13.33 1.30 -3.52
C LYS A 406 -13.56 2.40 -2.48
N PRO A 407 -14.64 3.17 -2.58
CA PRO A 407 -14.94 4.25 -1.63
C PRO A 407 -15.08 3.75 -0.19
N GLU A 408 -15.63 2.55 0.01
CA GLU A 408 -15.82 1.95 1.33
C GLU A 408 -14.49 1.69 2.04
N GLN A 409 -13.41 1.42 1.29
CA GLN A 409 -12.08 1.24 1.86
C GLN A 409 -11.51 2.56 2.38
N LEU A 410 -11.74 3.66 1.67
CA LEU A 410 -11.37 5.00 2.12
C LEU A 410 -12.17 5.34 3.38
N HIS A 411 -13.49 5.19 3.35
CA HIS A 411 -14.36 5.48 4.48
C HIS A 411 -13.96 4.67 5.74
N ALA A 412 -13.74 3.35 5.60
CA ALA A 412 -13.29 2.50 6.70
C ALA A 412 -11.88 2.86 7.21
N ARG A 413 -11.03 3.45 6.37
CA ARG A 413 -9.74 3.98 6.79
C ARG A 413 -9.94 5.28 7.56
N LEU A 414 -10.65 6.26 7.01
CA LEU A 414 -10.94 7.55 7.64
C LEU A 414 -11.58 7.37 9.02
N LYS A 415 -12.57 6.47 9.14
CA LYS A 415 -13.20 6.14 10.42
C LYS A 415 -12.20 5.65 11.48
N ARG A 416 -11.25 4.78 11.10
CA ARG A 416 -10.20 4.29 12.01
C ARG A 416 -9.21 5.38 12.40
N TYR A 417 -8.95 6.31 11.49
CA TYR A 417 -8.03 7.42 11.69
C TYR A 417 -8.64 8.50 12.59
N ARG A 418 -9.87 8.95 12.31
CA ARG A 418 -10.62 9.89 13.17
C ARG A 418 -10.80 9.35 14.59
N ALA A 419 -10.93 8.03 14.76
CA ALA A 419 -11.00 7.40 16.07
C ALA A 419 -9.67 7.43 16.87
N ARG A 420 -8.53 7.65 16.21
CA ARG A 420 -7.19 7.60 16.81
C ARG A 420 -6.53 8.97 16.95
N THR A 421 -6.81 9.89 16.04
CA THR A 421 -6.18 11.19 15.97
C THR A 421 -7.27 12.23 15.69
N TRP A 422 -7.42 13.19 16.60
CA TRP A 422 -8.42 14.26 16.50
C TRP A 422 -8.03 15.35 15.50
N ASP A 423 -6.74 15.41 15.15
CA ASP A 423 -6.16 16.48 14.34
C ASP A 423 -5.47 15.88 13.11
N ILE A 424 -6.29 15.45 12.14
CA ILE A 424 -5.78 15.02 10.85
C ILE A 424 -6.08 16.16 9.89
N PRO A 425 -5.04 16.80 9.29
CA PRO A 425 -5.24 17.72 8.19
C PRO A 425 -6.15 17.04 7.17
N ARG A 426 -7.04 17.77 6.48
CA ARG A 426 -7.83 17.22 5.36
C ARG A 426 -6.88 16.68 4.29
N LEU A 427 -6.48 15.43 4.45
CA LEU A 427 -5.55 14.75 3.57
C LEU A 427 -6.35 14.33 2.35
N ALA A 428 -5.85 14.76 1.20
CA ALA A 428 -6.28 14.32 -0.10
C ALA A 428 -6.25 12.78 -0.22
N PHE A 429 -7.38 12.16 -0.53
CA PHE A 429 -7.41 10.78 -0.97
C PHE A 429 -8.00 10.67 -2.38
N TYR A 430 -7.59 9.64 -3.10
CA TYR A 430 -7.99 9.38 -4.47
C TYR A 430 -8.77 8.07 -4.52
N VAL A 431 -10.02 8.12 -4.98
CA VAL A 431 -10.90 6.96 -5.08
C VAL A 431 -11.12 6.59 -6.54
N TRP A 432 -10.85 5.35 -6.90
CA TRP A 432 -11.05 4.83 -8.24
C TRP A 432 -12.52 4.92 -8.66
N ARG A 433 -12.76 5.45 -9.87
CA ARG A 433 -14.09 5.57 -10.47
C ARG A 433 -14.31 4.60 -11.63
N GLY A 434 -13.23 4.13 -12.25
CA GLY A 434 -13.27 3.32 -13.46
C GLY A 434 -12.35 3.86 -14.54
N GLU A 435 -12.52 3.36 -15.74
CA GLU A 435 -11.80 3.82 -16.93
C GLU A 435 -12.71 4.67 -17.80
N ASP A 436 -12.13 5.68 -18.44
CA ASP A 436 -12.83 6.48 -19.43
C ASP A 436 -12.88 5.78 -20.80
N HIS A 437 -13.50 6.43 -21.78
CA HIS A 437 -13.58 5.96 -23.17
C HIS A 437 -12.21 5.75 -23.87
N ARG A 438 -11.12 6.27 -23.29
CA ARG A 438 -9.74 6.12 -23.78
C ARG A 438 -8.94 5.11 -22.96
N GLN A 439 -9.59 4.33 -22.09
CA GLN A 439 -8.96 3.40 -21.16
C GLN A 439 -7.99 4.08 -20.17
N GLN A 440 -8.19 5.38 -19.92
CA GLN A 440 -7.47 6.11 -18.89
C GLN A 440 -8.17 5.91 -17.55
N GLY A 441 -7.39 5.67 -16.52
CA GLY A 441 -7.92 5.52 -15.17
C GLY A 441 -8.42 6.83 -14.61
N VAL A 442 -9.62 6.83 -14.05
CA VAL A 442 -10.22 8.02 -13.43
C VAL A 442 -10.31 7.79 -11.94
N PHE A 443 -9.72 8.71 -11.19
CA PHE A 443 -9.83 8.80 -9.75
C PHE A 443 -10.60 10.07 -9.38
N GLU A 444 -11.32 10.01 -8.28
CA GLU A 444 -11.96 11.16 -7.68
C GLU A 444 -11.20 11.59 -6.43
N PHE A 445 -10.94 12.88 -6.34
CA PHE A 445 -10.33 13.51 -5.19
C PHE A 445 -11.41 13.76 -4.12
N ASP A 446 -11.23 13.16 -2.95
CA ASP A 446 -12.28 13.04 -1.93
C ASP A 446 -11.66 12.99 -0.51
N ASP A 447 -12.39 13.49 0.49
CA ASP A 447 -12.01 13.52 1.91
C ASP A 447 -12.96 12.76 2.85
N ASP A 448 -14.06 12.20 2.33
CA ASP A 448 -15.07 11.49 3.11
C ASP A 448 -15.46 10.09 2.54
N GLY A 449 -15.13 9.85 1.28
CA GLY A 449 -15.41 8.60 0.57
C GLY A 449 -16.73 8.61 -0.20
N PHE A 450 -17.42 9.75 -0.32
CA PHE A 450 -18.61 9.93 -1.13
C PHE A 450 -18.27 10.54 -2.49
N VAL A 451 -18.01 9.63 -3.43
CA VAL A 451 -17.75 9.91 -4.83
C VAL A 451 -18.96 10.51 -5.59
N LEU A 452 -18.78 11.68 -6.19
CA LEU A 452 -19.74 12.46 -6.96
C LEU A 452 -19.51 12.39 -8.48
N THR A 453 -18.36 11.89 -8.93
CA THR A 453 -18.03 11.78 -10.36
C THR A 453 -18.24 10.38 -10.93
N ARG A 454 -18.30 10.29 -12.27
CA ARG A 454 -18.30 9.03 -13.03
C ARG A 454 -17.10 8.99 -13.97
N ALA A 455 -16.49 7.81 -14.12
CA ALA A 455 -15.34 7.64 -15.01
C ALA A 455 -15.64 7.98 -16.49
N GLY A 456 -16.84 7.64 -16.96
CA GLY A 456 -17.29 7.90 -18.34
C GLY A 456 -17.73 9.35 -18.60
N GLU A 457 -17.52 10.29 -17.67
CA GLU A 457 -17.82 11.70 -17.93
C GLU A 457 -17.03 12.19 -19.13
N ALA A 458 -17.75 12.68 -20.13
CA ALA A 458 -17.12 13.24 -21.31
C ALA A 458 -16.41 14.54 -20.94
N ALA A 459 -15.09 14.48 -20.74
CA ALA A 459 -14.22 15.65 -20.68
C ALA A 459 -14.13 16.27 -22.09
N LYS A 460 -15.19 16.97 -22.51
CA LYS A 460 -15.14 17.81 -23.70
C LYS A 460 -14.63 19.18 -23.26
N PRO A 461 -13.63 19.76 -23.97
CA PRO A 461 -13.28 21.16 -23.75
C PRO A 461 -14.55 22.01 -23.84
N ALA A 462 -14.76 22.89 -22.86
CA ALA A 462 -16.00 23.65 -22.68
C ALA A 462 -16.52 24.26 -24.00
N GLN A 463 -15.62 24.69 -24.89
CA GLN A 463 -15.94 25.35 -26.15
C GLN A 463 -16.69 24.50 -27.21
N ARG A 464 -16.55 23.16 -27.25
CA ARG A 464 -17.07 22.35 -28.38
C ARG A 464 -18.53 21.89 -28.24
N ARG A 465 -19.16 22.04 -27.08
CA ARG A 465 -20.53 21.52 -26.83
C ARG A 465 -21.62 22.59 -26.85
N TRP A 466 -21.29 23.85 -26.54
CA TRP A 466 -22.24 24.97 -26.64
C TRP A 466 -22.88 25.07 -28.03
N ALA A 467 -22.10 24.91 -29.10
CA ALA A 467 -22.60 24.96 -30.48
C ALA A 467 -23.57 23.83 -30.88
N ARG A 468 -23.64 22.74 -30.09
CA ARG A 468 -24.49 21.56 -30.38
C ARG A 468 -25.67 21.44 -29.43
N ILE A 469 -25.52 21.81 -28.16
CA ILE A 469 -26.61 21.85 -27.18
C ILE A 469 -27.49 23.09 -27.40
N ALA A 470 -26.92 24.25 -27.76
CA ALA A 470 -27.70 25.44 -28.12
C ALA A 470 -28.62 25.24 -29.33
N ARG A 471 -28.44 24.16 -30.12
CA ARG A 471 -29.36 23.82 -31.21
C ARG A 471 -30.60 23.03 -30.77
N HIS A 472 -30.64 22.52 -29.54
CA HIS A 472 -31.69 21.59 -29.08
C HIS A 472 -32.33 22.03 -27.75
N VAL A 473 -31.95 23.19 -27.20
CA VAL A 473 -32.72 23.85 -26.13
C VAL A 473 -33.65 24.84 -26.81
N PRO A 474 -34.99 24.63 -26.80
CA PRO A 474 -35.91 25.66 -27.26
C PRO A 474 -35.73 26.89 -26.38
N LEU A 475 -35.40 28.02 -27.01
CA LEU A 475 -35.53 29.33 -26.37
C LEU A 475 -37.03 29.61 -26.28
N GLU A 476 -37.65 29.26 -25.16
CA GLU A 476 -38.92 29.88 -24.79
C GLU A 476 -38.60 31.30 -24.36
N VAL A 477 -39.09 32.26 -25.17
CA VAL A 477 -39.06 33.71 -24.93
C VAL A 477 -40.35 34.11 -24.23
#